data_AF-A0A957H6M3-F1
#
_entry.id   AF-A0A957H6M3-F1
#
_cell.length_a   1.000
_cell.length_b   1.000
_cell.length_c   1.000
_cell.angle_alpha   90.00
_cell.angle_beta   90.00
_cell.angle_gamma   90.00
#
_symmetry.space_group_name_H-M   'P 1'
#
loop_
_entity.id
_entity.type
_entity.pdbx_description
1 polymer ?
#
loop_
_entity_poly.entity_id
_entity_poly.type
_entity_poly.pdbx_seq_one_letter_code
_entity_poly.pdbx_strand_id
1 'polypeptide(L)'
;MRQLFKHKVFAAILGFVLLMATLACTCSALPFLDEEGAEETVEATVESGSGEDVAEPTTAAVAESDGTFVAASDADSGIALEHPGDWVAVQEFGFQLYSDASLEDAQQIGDGAGVFVFGGFPADAPPLETVESFLENDNDFENVEVLSGPESLTINGNEAAQMVVQAEVDGEAVQMVVTVISTADNSATVLAMSSVDTADDFRPIFDQIINSIVLSTPEFSLDIPTVEVPTVEVPDVTTPEPTTESSSGGNLGGLGQAGGAALVLDKVFAGPATSSQPASFTFPALAGRAVVIMALSPAETDLTLRIFDPQGNEMEYIDSHFGETAEYYLLDPAADGEYRIEVAPYSGEGNFMIGVLGLADDAPGILLTDADTTANGAIEYTLTSGGDGAFLIYMDVEDEADLTLTLLDADGNQVAYVDGGFSGEPEVLFYATSGIADYTLVVDDYSSGSYEIYIGGAELVGPPPVGGDNGNGGSTGSAGGDGSAIAASDAFNTDYPVIDGATDFIEIGTGINYSIANVSLSEVAEFYRYQASLLGLTERTVTTFISDDVVNLVFDGADE
;
A
#
# COMPACT_ATOMS: atom_id res chain seq x y z
N MET A 1 -2.48 16.88 22.79
CA MET A 1 -3.87 17.34 23.09
C MET A 1 -4.44 18.27 22.01
N ARG A 2 -3.67 19.21 21.45
CA ARG A 2 -4.11 19.97 20.26
C ARG A 2 -3.93 19.21 18.92
N GLN A 3 -2.93 18.32 18.82
CA GLN A 3 -2.63 17.54 17.61
C GLN A 3 -3.33 16.18 17.53
N LEU A 4 -3.41 15.42 18.62
CA LEU A 4 -4.26 14.21 18.84
C LEU A 4 -5.74 14.22 18.37
N PHE A 5 -6.22 15.34 17.82
CA PHE A 5 -7.59 15.57 17.37
C PHE A 5 -7.71 15.68 15.85
N LYS A 6 -6.73 16.30 15.17
CA LYS A 6 -6.66 16.28 13.69
C LYS A 6 -6.79 14.84 13.22
N HIS A 7 -6.13 13.94 13.93
CA HIS A 7 -6.16 12.49 13.78
C HIS A 7 -7.51 11.83 13.99
N LYS A 8 -8.49 12.38 14.73
CA LYS A 8 -9.78 11.70 14.90
C LYS A 8 -10.74 12.00 13.77
N VAL A 9 -10.87 13.27 13.38
CA VAL A 9 -11.68 13.64 12.21
C VAL A 9 -11.00 13.15 10.93
N PHE A 10 -9.67 13.21 10.85
CA PHE A 10 -8.92 12.67 9.73
C PHE A 10 -8.89 11.13 9.73
N ALA A 11 -8.71 10.43 10.85
CA ALA A 11 -8.82 8.95 10.87
C ALA A 11 -10.26 8.44 10.71
N ALA A 12 -11.28 9.22 11.09
CA ALA A 12 -12.68 8.93 10.76
C ALA A 12 -12.92 9.00 9.25
N ILE A 13 -12.46 10.09 8.64
CA ILE A 13 -12.60 10.33 7.20
C ILE A 13 -11.70 9.37 6.39
N LEU A 14 -10.49 9.08 6.86
CA LEU A 14 -9.54 8.15 6.23
C LEU A 14 -9.93 6.69 6.46
N GLY A 15 -10.38 6.32 7.66
CA GLY A 15 -10.96 5.02 7.97
C GLY A 15 -12.19 4.74 7.11
N PHE A 16 -13.02 5.77 6.86
CA PHE A 16 -14.09 5.72 5.88
C PHE A 16 -13.55 5.54 4.44
N VAL A 17 -12.55 6.31 3.99
CA VAL A 17 -11.93 6.15 2.64
C VAL A 17 -11.33 4.75 2.44
N LEU A 18 -10.60 4.22 3.43
CA LEU A 18 -10.01 2.87 3.46
C LEU A 18 -11.08 1.77 3.41
N LEU A 19 -12.19 1.95 4.13
CA LEU A 19 -13.27 0.98 4.21
C LEU A 19 -14.12 0.92 2.93
N MET A 20 -14.28 2.06 2.25
CA MET A 20 -14.96 2.13 0.96
C MET A 20 -14.19 1.41 -0.15
N ALA A 21 -12.85 1.35 -0.06
CA ALA A 21 -12.02 0.48 -0.91
C ALA A 21 -12.22 -1.02 -0.57
N THR A 22 -12.54 -1.37 0.69
CA THR A 22 -12.75 -2.77 1.11
C THR A 22 -14.11 -3.35 0.65
N LEU A 23 -15.17 -2.55 0.62
CA LEU A 23 -16.52 -2.99 0.19
C LEU A 23 -16.60 -3.34 -1.31
N ALA A 24 -15.69 -2.81 -2.14
CA ALA A 24 -15.56 -3.12 -3.57
C ALA A 24 -15.30 -4.61 -3.87
N CYS A 25 -14.79 -5.39 -2.91
CA CYS A 25 -14.32 -6.76 -3.15
C CYS A 25 -15.24 -7.88 -2.63
N THR A 26 -16.32 -7.57 -1.89
CA THR A 26 -17.12 -8.59 -1.18
C THR A 26 -18.60 -8.68 -1.59
N CYS A 27 -18.97 -8.46 -2.85
CA CYS A 27 -20.33 -8.72 -3.32
C CYS A 27 -20.48 -10.12 -3.97
N SER A 28 -20.56 -11.18 -3.14
CA SER A 28 -21.07 -12.49 -3.58
C SER A 28 -22.17 -13.02 -2.65
N ALA A 29 -23.42 -12.70 -3.05
CA ALA A 29 -24.69 -13.38 -2.78
C ALA A 29 -24.90 -14.04 -1.39
N LEU A 30 -25.60 -13.32 -0.49
CA LEU A 30 -26.33 -13.93 0.63
C LEU A 30 -27.86 -13.92 0.36
N PRO A 31 -28.59 -14.98 0.73
CA PRO A 31 -30.04 -15.07 0.48
C PRO A 31 -30.85 -14.34 1.56
N PHE A 32 -31.80 -13.55 1.10
CA PHE A 32 -32.89 -12.92 1.85
C PHE A 32 -33.62 -13.91 2.79
N LEU A 33 -33.78 -13.56 4.06
CA LEU A 33 -34.74 -14.17 4.97
C LEU A 33 -35.74 -13.10 5.44
N ASP A 34 -37.02 -13.33 5.14
CA ASP A 34 -38.17 -12.61 5.69
C ASP A 34 -38.26 -12.84 7.21
N GLU A 35 -38.32 -11.75 7.99
CA GLU A 35 -38.92 -11.77 9.33
C GLU A 35 -40.01 -10.69 9.46
N GLU A 36 -41.25 -11.15 9.60
CA GLU A 36 -42.41 -10.36 10.02
C GLU A 36 -42.35 -10.07 11.54
N GLY A 37 -42.41 -8.78 11.88
CA GLY A 37 -43.40 -8.27 12.83
C GLY A 37 -43.00 -8.07 14.30
N ALA A 38 -43.11 -6.82 14.77
CA ALA A 38 -43.97 -6.41 15.89
C ALA A 38 -43.89 -4.88 16.09
N GLU A 39 -45.03 -4.20 15.95
CA GLU A 39 -45.19 -2.80 16.36
C GLU A 39 -45.32 -2.71 17.89
N GLU A 40 -44.45 -1.93 18.54
CA GLU A 40 -44.65 -1.50 19.94
C GLU A 40 -44.71 0.04 19.98
N THR A 41 -45.92 0.57 20.14
CA THR A 41 -46.20 1.98 20.41
C THR A 41 -45.78 2.34 21.84
N VAL A 42 -44.82 3.26 21.98
CA VAL A 42 -44.45 3.89 23.26
C VAL A 42 -45.01 5.32 23.30
N GLU A 43 -45.96 5.58 24.19
CA GLU A 43 -46.43 6.94 24.50
C GLU A 43 -45.43 7.64 25.44
N ALA A 44 -44.76 8.69 24.96
CA ALA A 44 -43.94 9.56 25.78
C ALA A 44 -44.79 10.68 26.42
N THR A 45 -44.73 10.76 27.75
CA THR A 45 -45.35 11.83 28.55
C THR A 45 -44.40 13.03 28.64
N VAL A 46 -44.83 14.19 28.15
CA VAL A 46 -44.08 15.45 28.23
C VAL A 46 -44.31 16.12 29.58
N GLU A 47 -43.27 16.22 30.42
CA GLU A 47 -43.25 17.12 31.57
C GLU A 47 -42.68 18.50 31.15
N SER A 48 -43.51 19.53 31.32
CA SER A 48 -43.20 20.94 31.07
C SER A 48 -42.47 21.54 32.27
N GLY A 49 -41.14 21.71 32.17
CA GLY A 49 -40.33 22.50 33.11
C GLY A 49 -40.12 23.94 32.63
N SER A 50 -40.48 24.92 33.46
CA SER A 50 -40.10 26.34 33.34
C SER A 50 -38.59 26.49 33.62
N GLY A 51 -37.76 27.10 32.76
CA GLY A 51 -37.75 28.52 32.46
C GLY A 51 -36.57 29.18 33.18
N GLU A 52 -35.35 28.98 32.65
CA GLU A 52 -34.15 29.77 32.97
C GLU A 52 -33.76 30.58 31.73
N ASP A 53 -33.55 31.88 31.91
CA ASP A 53 -33.11 32.83 30.87
C ASP A 53 -31.72 32.43 30.36
N VAL A 54 -31.69 31.74 29.21
CA VAL A 54 -30.49 31.56 28.40
C VAL A 54 -30.26 32.86 27.63
N ALA A 55 -29.07 33.44 27.76
CA ALA A 55 -28.68 34.62 27.00
C ALA A 55 -28.82 34.34 25.50
N GLU A 56 -29.44 35.26 24.75
CA GLU A 56 -29.56 35.13 23.29
C GLU A 56 -28.17 34.88 22.68
N PRO A 57 -27.98 33.81 21.89
CA PRO A 57 -26.73 33.59 21.18
C PRO A 57 -26.51 34.79 20.26
N THR A 58 -25.32 35.37 20.34
CA THR A 58 -24.93 36.47 19.47
C THR A 58 -24.68 35.86 18.10
N THR A 59 -25.62 36.05 17.17
CA THR A 59 -25.48 35.63 15.77
C THR A 59 -24.20 36.23 15.20
N ALA A 60 -23.16 35.41 15.06
CA ALA A 60 -21.99 35.77 14.27
C ALA A 60 -22.48 35.93 12.83
N ALA A 61 -22.09 37.03 12.17
CA ALA A 61 -22.44 37.21 10.78
C ALA A 61 -21.63 36.20 9.95
N VAL A 62 -22.30 35.28 9.27
CA VAL A 62 -21.70 34.43 8.25
C VAL A 62 -20.96 35.34 7.28
N ALA A 63 -19.68 35.06 7.04
CA ALA A 63 -18.87 35.83 6.12
C ALA A 63 -19.53 35.77 4.73
N GLU A 64 -20.00 36.91 4.22
CA GLU A 64 -20.49 36.99 2.84
C GLU A 64 -19.29 36.77 1.92
N SER A 65 -19.23 35.60 1.27
CA SER A 65 -18.32 35.38 0.14
C SER A 65 -18.58 36.46 -0.91
N ASP A 66 -17.52 36.95 -1.57
CA ASP A 66 -17.64 37.93 -2.64
C ASP A 66 -18.38 37.39 -3.89
N GLY A 67 -18.76 36.11 -3.85
CA GLY A 67 -19.53 35.39 -4.84
C GLY A 67 -18.70 34.96 -6.05
N THR A 68 -17.38 35.15 -6.02
CA THR A 68 -16.49 34.71 -7.09
C THR A 68 -16.01 33.29 -6.82
N PHE A 69 -16.35 32.37 -7.72
CA PHE A 69 -15.83 31.02 -7.70
C PHE A 69 -14.59 30.95 -8.60
N VAL A 70 -13.57 30.23 -8.12
CA VAL A 70 -12.31 29.97 -8.82
C VAL A 70 -12.21 28.49 -9.12
N ALA A 71 -11.66 28.15 -10.28
CA ALA A 71 -11.45 26.76 -10.68
C ALA A 71 -10.17 26.21 -10.04
N ALA A 72 -10.22 24.97 -9.59
CA ALA A 72 -9.10 24.18 -9.11
C ALA A 72 -9.11 22.80 -9.80
N SER A 73 -7.93 22.22 -10.00
CA SER A 73 -7.80 20.90 -10.62
C SER A 73 -6.58 20.16 -10.07
N ASP A 74 -6.77 18.87 -9.82
CA ASP A 74 -5.77 17.93 -9.34
C ASP A 74 -5.65 16.81 -10.39
N ALA A 75 -4.52 16.80 -11.09
CA ALA A 75 -4.28 15.83 -12.15
C ALA A 75 -4.07 14.41 -11.60
N ASP A 76 -3.50 14.30 -10.40
CA ASP A 76 -3.14 13.02 -9.79
C ASP A 76 -4.40 12.26 -9.34
N SER A 77 -5.41 12.95 -8.79
CA SER A 77 -6.72 12.36 -8.50
C SER A 77 -7.70 12.40 -9.68
N GLY A 78 -7.38 13.15 -10.74
CA GLY A 78 -8.26 13.36 -11.89
C GLY A 78 -9.49 14.22 -11.60
N ILE A 79 -9.46 15.05 -10.54
CA ILE A 79 -10.59 15.87 -10.09
C ILE A 79 -10.40 17.33 -10.51
N ALA A 80 -11.45 17.94 -11.05
CA ALA A 80 -11.53 19.40 -11.20
C ALA A 80 -12.83 19.94 -10.61
N LEU A 81 -12.79 21.10 -9.96
CA LEU A 81 -13.94 21.73 -9.31
C LEU A 81 -13.83 23.26 -9.30
N GLU A 82 -14.90 23.94 -8.89
CA GLU A 82 -14.92 25.35 -8.57
C GLU A 82 -15.24 25.55 -7.07
N HIS A 83 -14.56 26.50 -6.42
CA HIS A 83 -14.82 26.84 -5.01
C HIS A 83 -14.79 28.37 -4.81
N PRO A 84 -15.34 28.91 -3.71
CA PRO A 84 -15.25 30.34 -3.43
C PRO A 84 -13.80 30.80 -3.34
N GLY A 85 -13.46 31.92 -3.99
CA GLY A 85 -12.08 32.40 -4.11
C GLY A 85 -11.46 32.89 -2.81
N ASP A 86 -12.27 33.07 -1.77
CA ASP A 86 -11.86 33.41 -0.41
C ASP A 86 -11.70 32.21 0.52
N TRP A 87 -12.04 31.00 0.08
CA TRP A 87 -11.79 29.77 0.82
C TRP A 87 -10.34 29.32 0.69
N VAL A 88 -9.81 28.70 1.74
CA VAL A 88 -8.51 28.04 1.72
C VAL A 88 -8.66 26.69 1.02
N ALA A 89 -7.80 26.41 0.06
CA ALA A 89 -7.75 25.13 -0.65
C ALA A 89 -6.39 24.46 -0.40
N VAL A 90 -6.41 23.26 0.16
CA VAL A 90 -5.26 22.38 0.35
C VAL A 90 -5.44 21.18 -0.58
N GLN A 91 -4.38 20.82 -1.30
CA GLN A 91 -4.38 19.70 -2.24
C GLN A 91 -3.56 18.56 -1.64
N GLU A 92 -4.26 17.61 -1.03
CA GLU A 92 -3.68 16.46 -0.34
C GLU A 92 -4.73 15.34 -0.42
N PHE A 93 -4.41 14.29 -1.19
CA PHE A 93 -5.35 13.21 -1.56
C PHE A 93 -6.68 13.71 -2.15
N GLY A 94 -6.61 14.72 -3.03
CA GLY A 94 -7.75 15.42 -3.61
C GLY A 94 -7.82 16.88 -3.17
N PHE A 95 -8.99 17.34 -2.70
CA PHE A 95 -9.18 18.72 -2.24
C PHE A 95 -9.75 18.81 -0.83
N GLN A 96 -9.13 19.64 0.01
CA GLN A 96 -9.68 20.07 1.29
C GLN A 96 -9.92 21.58 1.23
N LEU A 97 -11.18 21.99 1.37
CA LEU A 97 -11.62 23.38 1.22
C LEU A 97 -12.19 23.89 2.54
N TYR A 98 -11.75 25.05 2.99
CA TYR A 98 -12.19 25.64 4.26
C TYR A 98 -12.68 27.07 4.09
N SER A 99 -13.82 27.41 4.70
CA SER A 99 -14.37 28.77 4.67
C SER A 99 -13.54 29.78 5.46
N ASP A 100 -12.71 29.31 6.39
CA ASP A 100 -11.80 30.12 7.19
C ASP A 100 -10.48 29.35 7.40
N ALA A 101 -9.35 30.04 7.22
CA ALA A 101 -8.02 29.44 7.35
C ALA A 101 -7.74 28.86 8.75
N SER A 102 -8.41 29.36 9.77
CA SER A 102 -8.29 28.81 11.12
C SER A 102 -8.88 27.41 11.24
N LEU A 103 -9.75 26.97 10.31
CA LEU A 103 -10.35 25.64 10.30
C LEU A 103 -9.38 24.55 9.87
N GLU A 104 -8.35 24.89 9.08
CA GLU A 104 -7.28 23.96 8.69
C GLU A 104 -6.58 23.36 9.94
N ASP A 105 -6.48 24.16 11.00
CA ASP A 105 -5.92 23.76 12.29
C ASP A 105 -6.96 23.55 13.40
N ALA A 106 -8.25 23.78 13.11
CA ALA A 106 -9.27 23.75 14.13
C ALA A 106 -9.69 22.32 14.45
N GLN A 107 -9.95 22.11 15.73
CA GLN A 107 -10.60 20.90 16.22
C GLN A 107 -12.12 20.95 16.03
N GLN A 108 -12.67 22.07 15.60
CA GLN A 108 -14.11 22.25 15.55
C GLN A 108 -14.42 23.08 14.33
N ILE A 109 -15.47 22.68 13.61
CA ILE A 109 -15.97 23.45 12.47
C ILE A 109 -16.49 24.81 12.95
N GLY A 110 -17.03 24.88 14.17
CA GLY A 110 -17.59 26.10 14.74
C GLY A 110 -18.64 26.72 13.81
N ASP A 111 -18.52 28.02 13.55
CA ASP A 111 -19.42 28.74 12.62
C ASP A 111 -18.99 28.63 11.15
N GLY A 112 -17.95 27.84 10.85
CA GLY A 112 -17.39 27.68 9.53
C GLY A 112 -17.95 26.50 8.74
N ALA A 113 -17.29 26.20 7.62
CA ALA A 113 -17.59 25.05 6.78
C ALA A 113 -16.32 24.45 6.16
N GLY A 114 -16.37 23.14 5.95
CA GLY A 114 -15.33 22.37 5.27
C GLY A 114 -15.92 21.52 4.13
N VAL A 115 -15.18 21.36 3.03
CA VAL A 115 -15.50 20.41 1.96
C VAL A 115 -14.28 19.57 1.66
N PHE A 116 -14.42 18.26 1.78
CA PHE A 116 -13.39 17.29 1.47
C PHE A 116 -13.81 16.52 0.23
N VAL A 117 -12.95 16.47 -0.78
CA VAL A 117 -13.18 15.75 -2.03
C VAL A 117 -12.06 14.76 -2.22
N PHE A 118 -12.38 13.48 -2.08
CA PHE A 118 -11.48 12.36 -2.32
C PHE A 118 -11.81 11.75 -3.68
N GLY A 119 -10.82 11.32 -4.44
CA GLY A 119 -11.06 10.65 -5.71
C GLY A 119 -9.80 10.03 -6.28
N GLY A 120 -9.92 9.51 -7.50
CA GLY A 120 -8.89 8.66 -8.11
C GLY A 120 -9.06 7.17 -7.79
N PHE A 121 -10.16 6.80 -7.13
CA PHE A 121 -10.48 5.41 -6.84
C PHE A 121 -11.25 4.76 -7.99
N PRO A 122 -11.06 3.44 -8.25
CA PRO A 122 -11.89 2.70 -9.19
C PRO A 122 -13.39 2.80 -8.85
N ALA A 123 -14.25 2.85 -9.87
CA ALA A 123 -15.71 2.88 -9.70
C ALA A 123 -16.29 1.47 -9.52
N ASP A 124 -15.90 0.79 -8.43
CA ASP A 124 -16.23 -0.63 -8.25
C ASP A 124 -17.66 -0.90 -7.77
N ALA A 125 -18.31 0.09 -7.17
CA ALA A 125 -19.69 0.02 -6.71
C ALA A 125 -20.55 1.17 -7.27
N PRO A 126 -21.86 0.95 -7.51
CA PRO A 126 -22.78 2.02 -7.88
C PRO A 126 -22.84 3.10 -6.79
N PRO A 127 -22.87 4.40 -7.14
CA PRO A 127 -22.84 5.49 -6.15
C PRO A 127 -23.87 5.37 -5.03
N LEU A 128 -25.06 4.84 -5.31
CA LEU A 128 -26.11 4.69 -4.30
C LEU A 128 -25.72 3.69 -3.20
N GLU A 129 -25.15 2.55 -3.60
CA GLU A 129 -24.67 1.53 -2.66
C GLU A 129 -23.51 2.08 -1.82
N THR A 130 -22.61 2.83 -2.48
CA THR A 130 -21.48 3.53 -1.85
C THR A 130 -21.95 4.56 -0.80
N VAL A 131 -23.01 5.32 -1.07
CA VAL A 131 -23.56 6.26 -0.07
C VAL A 131 -24.30 5.51 1.06
N GLU A 132 -25.01 4.41 0.76
CA GLU A 132 -25.68 3.59 1.76
C GLU A 132 -24.69 2.95 2.74
N SER A 133 -23.55 2.47 2.25
CA SER A 133 -22.53 1.84 3.09
C SER A 133 -21.88 2.80 4.08
N PHE A 134 -21.93 4.12 3.85
CA PHE A 134 -21.51 5.13 4.83
C PHE A 134 -22.25 4.96 6.16
N LEU A 135 -23.54 4.65 6.14
CA LEU A 135 -24.33 4.54 7.38
C LEU A 135 -24.08 3.23 8.15
N GLU A 136 -23.65 2.18 7.44
CA GLU A 136 -23.49 0.85 8.03
C GLU A 136 -22.15 0.68 8.75
N ASN A 137 -21.18 1.51 8.40
CA ASN A 137 -19.77 1.25 8.65
C ASN A 137 -19.08 2.29 9.51
N ASP A 138 -19.72 3.44 9.74
CA ASP A 138 -19.05 4.55 10.40
C ASP A 138 -19.20 4.47 11.93
N ASN A 139 -18.13 4.01 12.58
CA ASN A 139 -18.01 3.99 14.03
C ASN A 139 -17.49 5.31 14.60
N ASP A 140 -17.04 6.22 13.75
CA ASP A 140 -16.33 7.42 14.20
C ASP A 140 -17.27 8.63 14.38
N PHE A 141 -18.44 8.60 13.75
CA PHE A 141 -19.50 9.56 14.01
C PHE A 141 -20.46 9.04 15.10
N GLU A 142 -20.62 9.83 16.17
CA GLU A 142 -21.64 9.55 17.18
C GLU A 142 -22.99 10.12 16.73
N ASN A 143 -24.09 9.46 17.12
CA ASN A 143 -25.45 9.99 16.96
C ASN A 143 -25.86 10.35 15.51
N VAL A 144 -25.44 9.55 14.53
CA VAL A 144 -25.78 9.77 13.10
C VAL A 144 -27.30 9.68 12.87
N GLU A 145 -27.87 10.75 12.32
CA GLU A 145 -29.27 10.85 11.89
C GLU A 145 -29.34 11.22 10.41
N VAL A 146 -30.00 10.40 9.59
CA VAL A 146 -30.25 10.72 8.19
C VAL A 146 -31.39 11.73 8.08
N LEU A 147 -31.07 12.94 7.63
CA LEU A 147 -32.05 14.01 7.43
C LEU A 147 -32.71 13.93 6.04
N SER A 148 -31.97 13.47 5.04
CA SER A 148 -32.45 13.30 3.66
C SER A 148 -31.61 12.29 2.89
N GLY A 149 -32.18 11.63 1.88
CA GLY A 149 -31.52 10.59 1.09
C GLY A 149 -31.45 9.22 1.80
N PRO A 150 -30.63 8.28 1.29
CA PRO A 150 -29.82 8.41 0.08
C PRO A 150 -30.68 8.48 -1.20
N GLU A 151 -30.27 9.30 -2.16
CA GLU A 151 -30.95 9.46 -3.45
C GLU A 151 -29.98 9.45 -4.62
N SER A 152 -30.35 8.79 -5.72
CA SER A 152 -29.57 8.84 -6.97
C SER A 152 -29.84 10.14 -7.73
N LEU A 153 -28.79 10.72 -8.30
CA LEU A 153 -28.83 11.92 -9.12
C LEU A 153 -27.80 11.84 -10.26
N THR A 154 -27.62 12.95 -10.98
CA THR A 154 -26.62 13.07 -12.05
C THR A 154 -25.89 14.39 -11.89
N ILE A 155 -24.56 14.35 -11.80
CA ILE A 155 -23.70 15.52 -11.70
C ILE A 155 -22.80 15.56 -12.94
N ASN A 156 -22.89 16.63 -13.74
CA ASN A 156 -22.14 16.81 -14.99
C ASN A 156 -22.21 15.62 -15.98
N GLY A 157 -23.31 14.86 -15.94
CA GLY A 157 -23.55 13.70 -16.81
C GLY A 157 -23.07 12.36 -16.23
N ASN A 158 -22.43 12.38 -15.06
CA ASN A 158 -21.96 11.20 -14.33
C ASN A 158 -23.04 10.70 -13.36
N GLU A 159 -23.03 9.40 -13.09
CA GLU A 159 -23.90 8.81 -12.07
C GLU A 159 -23.46 9.31 -10.69
N ALA A 160 -24.42 9.66 -9.85
CA ALA A 160 -24.11 10.13 -8.51
C ALA A 160 -25.20 9.71 -7.51
N ALA A 161 -24.85 9.72 -6.24
CA ALA A 161 -25.79 9.59 -5.13
C ALA A 161 -25.45 10.61 -4.04
N GLN A 162 -26.47 11.08 -3.31
CA GLN A 162 -26.30 12.04 -2.24
C GLN A 162 -27.19 11.67 -1.04
N MET A 163 -26.69 11.96 0.16
CA MET A 163 -27.49 12.02 1.38
C MET A 163 -27.09 13.21 2.24
N VAL A 164 -27.98 13.59 3.15
CA VAL A 164 -27.76 14.62 4.15
C VAL A 164 -27.90 13.96 5.51
N VAL A 165 -26.84 14.00 6.30
CA VAL A 165 -26.81 13.45 7.65
C VAL A 165 -26.52 14.55 8.67
N GLN A 166 -26.97 14.33 9.89
CA GLN A 166 -26.52 15.05 11.06
C GLN A 166 -25.74 14.07 11.93
N ALA A 167 -24.62 14.50 12.49
CA ALA A 167 -23.80 13.67 13.36
C ALA A 167 -23.21 14.53 14.49
N GLU A 168 -22.66 13.88 15.50
CA GLU A 168 -21.85 14.51 16.53
C GLU A 168 -20.37 14.22 16.27
N VAL A 169 -19.58 15.28 16.09
CA VAL A 169 -18.13 15.23 15.94
C VAL A 169 -17.54 15.94 17.15
N ASP A 170 -16.89 15.18 18.01
CA ASP A 170 -16.22 15.67 19.22
C ASP A 170 -17.08 16.57 20.12
N GLY A 171 -18.35 16.16 20.29
CA GLY A 171 -19.30 16.86 21.14
C GLY A 171 -20.05 17.99 20.44
N GLU A 172 -19.79 18.25 19.16
CA GLU A 172 -20.50 19.26 18.37
C GLU A 172 -21.39 18.62 17.31
N ALA A 173 -22.64 19.08 17.24
CA ALA A 173 -23.55 18.66 16.19
C ALA A 173 -23.19 19.33 14.86
N VAL A 174 -22.91 18.51 13.86
CA VAL A 174 -22.60 18.93 12.49
C VAL A 174 -23.64 18.39 11.53
N GLN A 175 -23.89 19.12 10.43
CA GLN A 175 -24.67 18.62 9.30
C GLN A 175 -23.71 18.39 8.13
N MET A 176 -23.82 17.23 7.49
CA MET A 176 -22.97 16.81 6.39
C MET A 176 -23.79 16.44 5.16
N VAL A 177 -23.33 16.87 4.00
CA VAL A 177 -23.79 16.40 2.68
C VAL A 177 -22.74 15.43 2.15
N VAL A 178 -23.11 14.16 2.09
CA VAL A 178 -22.26 13.09 1.55
C VAL A 178 -22.68 12.84 0.11
N THR A 179 -21.76 13.00 -0.84
CA THR A 179 -22.03 12.77 -2.26
C THR A 179 -20.99 11.85 -2.86
N VAL A 180 -21.41 10.83 -3.61
CA VAL A 180 -20.53 9.98 -4.44
C VAL A 180 -20.84 10.27 -5.90
N ILE A 181 -19.80 10.48 -6.70
CA ILE A 181 -19.87 10.74 -8.14
C ILE A 181 -19.00 9.69 -8.83
N SER A 182 -19.54 8.95 -9.80
CA SER A 182 -18.79 7.92 -10.51
C SER A 182 -18.89 8.06 -12.02
N THR A 183 -17.76 7.81 -12.67
CA THR A 183 -17.62 7.52 -14.10
C THR A 183 -17.54 6.00 -14.30
N ALA A 184 -17.22 5.55 -15.51
CA ALA A 184 -16.97 4.13 -15.76
C ALA A 184 -15.69 3.61 -15.10
N ASP A 185 -14.69 4.48 -14.96
CA ASP A 185 -13.34 4.09 -14.56
C ASP A 185 -12.96 4.64 -13.17
N ASN A 186 -13.52 5.79 -12.77
CA ASN A 186 -13.16 6.49 -11.53
C ASN A 186 -14.38 6.95 -10.73
N SER A 187 -14.21 7.05 -9.42
CA SER A 187 -15.16 7.65 -8.49
C SER A 187 -14.53 8.77 -7.66
N ALA A 188 -15.39 9.64 -7.14
CA ALA A 188 -15.03 10.64 -6.15
C ALA A 188 -16.12 10.72 -5.07
N THR A 189 -15.67 10.90 -3.83
CA THR A 189 -16.51 11.07 -2.65
C THR A 189 -16.32 12.46 -2.08
N VAL A 190 -17.43 13.14 -1.81
CA VAL A 190 -17.47 14.50 -1.30
C VAL A 190 -18.14 14.50 0.08
N LEU A 191 -17.45 15.04 1.07
CA LEU A 191 -17.96 15.31 2.41
C LEU A 191 -17.99 16.83 2.62
N ALA A 192 -19.18 17.43 2.51
CA ALA A 192 -19.37 18.86 2.76
C ALA A 192 -20.07 19.06 4.11
N MET A 193 -19.44 19.77 5.04
CA MET A 193 -19.86 19.83 6.44
C MET A 193 -19.84 21.25 7.02
N SER A 194 -20.81 21.54 7.88
CA SER A 194 -20.91 22.78 8.67
C SER A 194 -21.51 22.45 10.05
N SER A 195 -21.51 23.41 10.97
CA SER A 195 -22.38 23.29 12.16
C SER A 195 -23.85 23.27 11.76
N VAL A 196 -24.68 22.63 12.58
CA VAL A 196 -26.14 22.57 12.36
C VAL A 196 -26.76 23.98 12.28
N ASP A 197 -26.25 24.92 13.06
CA ASP A 197 -26.76 26.30 13.12
C ASP A 197 -26.47 27.12 11.85
N THR A 198 -25.44 26.73 11.08
CA THR A 198 -25.01 27.44 9.85
C THR A 198 -25.27 26.65 8.57
N ALA A 199 -25.84 25.44 8.67
CA ALA A 199 -25.99 24.53 7.54
C ALA A 199 -26.86 25.07 6.41
N ASP A 200 -27.95 25.77 6.74
CA ASP A 200 -28.81 26.40 5.74
C ASP A 200 -28.09 27.52 4.96
N ASP A 201 -27.13 28.21 5.60
CA ASP A 201 -26.36 29.29 4.97
C ASP A 201 -25.29 28.74 4.02
N PHE A 202 -24.65 27.63 4.38
CA PHE A 202 -23.61 26.99 3.55
C PHE A 202 -24.15 26.04 2.48
N ARG A 203 -25.39 25.53 2.62
CA ARG A 203 -25.95 24.56 1.66
C ARG A 203 -25.87 25.02 0.19
N PRO A 204 -26.22 26.26 -0.19
CA PRO A 204 -26.08 26.72 -1.57
C PRO A 204 -24.64 26.71 -2.08
N ILE A 205 -23.66 26.94 -1.21
CA ILE A 205 -22.23 26.91 -1.55
C ILE A 205 -21.79 25.46 -1.79
N PHE A 206 -22.18 24.54 -0.90
CA PHE A 206 -21.91 23.11 -1.07
C PHE A 206 -22.49 22.57 -2.38
N ASP A 207 -23.75 22.88 -2.66
CA ASP A 207 -24.39 22.46 -3.91
C ASP A 207 -23.65 23.00 -5.13
N GLN A 208 -23.13 24.23 -5.08
CA GLN A 208 -22.36 24.80 -6.18
C GLN A 208 -21.00 24.11 -6.37
N ILE A 209 -20.26 23.86 -5.28
CA ILE A 209 -18.99 23.12 -5.34
C ILE A 209 -19.23 21.72 -5.90
N ILE A 210 -20.17 20.96 -5.32
CA ILE A 210 -20.49 19.59 -5.74
C ILE A 210 -20.90 19.53 -7.22
N ASN A 211 -21.77 20.43 -7.68
CA ASN A 211 -22.22 20.45 -9.07
C ASN A 211 -21.15 20.91 -10.06
N SER A 212 -20.05 21.50 -9.60
CA SER A 212 -18.92 21.88 -10.44
C SER A 212 -17.91 20.76 -10.68
N ILE A 213 -18.01 19.65 -9.93
CA ILE A 213 -17.03 18.57 -9.98
C ILE A 213 -17.06 17.87 -11.35
N VAL A 214 -15.88 17.79 -11.97
CA VAL A 214 -15.61 17.06 -13.19
C VAL A 214 -14.56 16.01 -12.88
N LEU A 215 -14.86 14.76 -13.23
CA LEU A 215 -13.93 13.65 -13.11
C LEU A 215 -13.27 13.37 -14.46
N SER A 216 -11.98 13.08 -14.41
CA SER A 216 -11.12 12.68 -15.51
C SER A 216 -10.30 11.46 -15.11
N THR A 217 -9.57 10.88 -16.06
CA THR A 217 -8.63 9.81 -15.75
C THR A 217 -7.43 10.39 -15.00
N PRO A 218 -7.08 9.89 -13.79
CA PRO A 218 -5.84 10.21 -13.10
C PRO A 218 -4.63 10.17 -14.02
N GLU A 219 -3.81 11.22 -14.00
CA GLU A 219 -2.49 11.22 -14.63
C GLU A 219 -1.46 10.80 -13.59
N PHE A 220 -1.28 9.50 -13.36
CA PHE A 220 -0.24 9.04 -12.44
C PHE A 220 1.14 9.32 -13.04
N SER A 221 1.80 10.38 -12.55
CA SER A 221 3.15 10.77 -12.98
C SER A 221 4.17 10.41 -11.90
N LEU A 222 4.87 9.30 -12.08
CA LEU A 222 6.10 9.04 -11.34
C LEU A 222 7.18 9.98 -11.88
N ASP A 223 7.37 11.12 -11.22
CA ASP A 223 8.39 12.12 -11.56
C ASP A 223 9.80 11.60 -11.18
N ILE A 224 10.29 10.61 -11.91
CA ILE A 224 11.63 10.04 -11.71
C ILE A 224 12.66 10.96 -12.36
N PRO A 225 13.61 11.56 -11.61
CA PRO A 225 14.58 12.49 -12.17
C PRO A 225 15.47 11.78 -13.21
N THR A 226 15.46 12.30 -14.45
CA THR A 226 16.28 11.76 -15.54
C THR A 226 17.74 12.17 -15.35
N VAL A 227 18.60 11.24 -14.94
CA VAL A 227 20.05 11.48 -14.79
C VAL A 227 20.75 11.40 -16.16
N GLU A 228 21.40 12.48 -16.61
CA GLU A 228 22.22 12.46 -17.84
C GLU A 228 23.50 11.63 -17.63
N VAL A 229 23.61 10.49 -18.33
CA VAL A 229 24.78 9.59 -18.23
C VAL A 229 25.95 10.11 -19.09
N PRO A 230 27.17 10.26 -18.53
CA PRO A 230 28.35 10.61 -19.31
C PRO A 230 28.80 9.44 -20.20
N THR A 231 29.04 9.73 -21.48
CA THR A 231 29.49 8.73 -22.47
C THR A 231 30.94 8.31 -22.20
N VAL A 232 31.17 7.02 -21.91
CA VAL A 232 32.52 6.44 -21.75
C VAL A 232 32.86 5.56 -22.97
N GLU A 233 33.97 5.84 -23.65
CA GLU A 233 34.49 5.00 -24.73
C GLU A 233 35.15 3.72 -24.16
N VAL A 234 34.65 2.54 -24.53
CA VAL A 234 35.20 1.24 -24.11
C VAL A 234 36.15 0.67 -25.18
N PRO A 235 37.36 0.21 -24.83
CA PRO A 235 38.28 -0.44 -25.76
C PRO A 235 37.96 -1.93 -26.00
N ASP A 236 38.20 -2.36 -27.24
CA ASP A 236 37.98 -3.71 -27.80
C ASP A 236 38.69 -4.83 -27.02
N VAL A 237 37.94 -5.85 -26.58
CA VAL A 237 38.48 -7.08 -25.96
C VAL A 237 37.89 -8.32 -26.64
N THR A 238 38.76 -9.23 -27.08
CA THR A 238 38.41 -10.50 -27.73
C THR A 238 38.22 -11.64 -26.72
N THR A 239 37.06 -12.29 -26.74
CA THR A 239 36.63 -13.41 -25.87
C THR A 239 37.00 -14.80 -26.44
N PRO A 240 37.34 -15.82 -25.60
CA PRO A 240 37.49 -17.22 -26.02
C PRO A 240 36.22 -18.07 -25.80
N GLU A 241 36.11 -19.19 -26.54
CA GLU A 241 34.93 -20.10 -26.59
C GLU A 241 34.69 -20.94 -25.31
N PRO A 242 33.41 -21.22 -24.93
CA PRO A 242 33.08 -22.07 -23.79
C PRO A 242 32.85 -23.55 -24.15
N THR A 243 33.13 -24.43 -23.18
CA THR A 243 32.85 -25.88 -23.23
C THR A 243 31.57 -26.23 -22.50
N THR A 244 30.72 -27.05 -23.14
CA THR A 244 29.40 -27.51 -22.68
C THR A 244 29.47 -28.65 -21.65
N GLU A 245 28.82 -28.48 -20.49
CA GLU A 245 28.27 -29.59 -19.69
C GLU A 245 26.75 -29.41 -19.50
N SER A 246 26.03 -30.53 -19.63
CA SER A 246 24.57 -30.63 -19.70
C SER A 246 24.03 -31.17 -18.38
N SER A 247 23.25 -30.39 -17.63
CA SER A 247 22.46 -30.85 -16.50
C SER A 247 20.97 -30.94 -16.90
N SER A 248 20.33 -32.06 -16.56
CA SER A 248 18.95 -32.38 -16.92
C SER A 248 17.95 -31.81 -15.90
N GLY A 249 16.96 -31.05 -16.37
CA GLY A 249 15.90 -30.46 -15.56
C GLY A 249 15.01 -31.47 -14.83
N GLY A 250 14.78 -31.21 -13.54
CA GLY A 250 13.83 -31.91 -12.68
C GLY A 250 12.47 -31.20 -12.66
N ASN A 251 11.41 -32.00 -12.69
CA ASN A 251 10.00 -31.62 -12.80
C ASN A 251 9.46 -31.05 -11.46
N LEU A 252 8.97 -29.82 -11.42
CA LEU A 252 8.31 -29.19 -10.25
C LEU A 252 6.79 -29.43 -10.29
N GLY A 253 6.37 -30.63 -9.89
CA GLY A 253 4.96 -30.99 -9.75
C GLY A 253 4.71 -31.72 -8.44
N GLY A 254 4.58 -30.99 -7.34
CA GLY A 254 4.25 -31.57 -6.04
C GLY A 254 4.48 -30.64 -4.85
N LEU A 255 3.67 -29.60 -4.69
CA LEU A 255 3.56 -28.90 -3.40
C LEU A 255 2.70 -29.74 -2.45
N GLY A 256 3.35 -30.73 -1.83
CA GLY A 256 2.81 -31.53 -0.74
C GLY A 256 3.06 -30.87 0.61
N GLN A 257 2.02 -30.24 1.14
CA GLN A 257 1.67 -29.93 2.54
C GLN A 257 2.60 -30.42 3.68
N ALA A 258 2.81 -29.51 4.65
CA ALA A 258 3.07 -29.70 6.10
C ALA A 258 4.51 -29.90 6.63
N GLY A 259 5.54 -29.37 5.95
CA GLY A 259 6.81 -29.03 6.59
C GLY A 259 7.15 -27.59 6.26
N GLY A 260 6.79 -26.64 7.13
CA GLY A 260 7.15 -25.23 6.93
C GLY A 260 8.68 -25.10 6.81
N ALA A 261 9.14 -24.18 5.96
CA ALA A 261 10.57 -23.94 5.84
C ALA A 261 11.08 -23.26 7.12
N ALA A 262 12.20 -23.74 7.69
CA ALA A 262 12.77 -23.12 8.87
C ALA A 262 13.50 -21.83 8.46
N LEU A 263 13.03 -20.68 8.95
CA LEU A 263 13.73 -19.41 8.85
C LEU A 263 14.89 -19.41 9.84
N VAL A 264 16.04 -18.98 9.35
CA VAL A 264 17.20 -18.66 10.17
C VAL A 264 17.10 -17.18 10.50
N LEU A 265 17.30 -16.81 11.76
CA LEU A 265 17.37 -15.39 12.15
C LEU A 265 18.41 -14.66 11.30
N ASP A 266 18.10 -13.42 10.96
CA ASP A 266 18.95 -12.53 10.16
C ASP A 266 19.19 -13.05 8.74
N LYS A 267 18.22 -13.81 8.22
CA LYS A 267 18.16 -14.25 6.82
C LYS A 267 16.82 -13.89 6.20
N VAL A 268 16.87 -13.49 4.94
CA VAL A 268 15.69 -13.17 4.14
C VAL A 268 15.48 -14.24 3.08
N PHE A 269 14.25 -14.70 2.95
CA PHE A 269 13.82 -15.73 2.01
C PHE A 269 12.81 -15.15 1.03
N ALA A 270 12.95 -15.44 -0.26
CA ALA A 270 11.96 -15.09 -1.26
C ALA A 270 11.15 -16.33 -1.69
N GLY A 271 9.88 -16.14 -2.01
CA GLY A 271 9.04 -17.20 -2.56
C GLY A 271 7.66 -16.74 -3.05
N PRO A 272 6.94 -17.60 -3.78
CA PRO A 272 5.55 -17.36 -4.14
C PRO A 272 4.58 -17.88 -3.06
N ALA A 273 3.42 -17.23 -2.93
CA ALA A 273 2.29 -17.71 -2.15
C ALA A 273 0.97 -17.43 -2.89
N THR A 274 -0.11 -18.10 -2.47
CA THR A 274 -1.47 -17.77 -2.91
C THR A 274 -2.35 -17.57 -1.68
N SER A 275 -3.44 -16.80 -1.81
CA SER A 275 -4.36 -16.56 -0.70
C SER A 275 -4.98 -17.87 -0.16
N SER A 276 -5.09 -18.88 -1.01
CA SER A 276 -5.59 -20.22 -0.64
C SER A 276 -4.51 -21.18 -0.09
N GLN A 277 -3.24 -20.85 -0.28
CA GLN A 277 -2.08 -21.65 0.13
C GLN A 277 -0.97 -20.73 0.66
N PRO A 278 -1.10 -20.25 1.91
CA PRO A 278 -0.07 -19.43 2.54
C PRO A 278 1.27 -20.18 2.59
N ALA A 279 2.35 -19.45 2.34
CA ALA A 279 3.69 -19.96 2.60
C ALA A 279 3.91 -20.01 4.12
N SER A 280 4.25 -21.19 4.63
CA SER A 280 4.42 -21.40 6.07
C SER A 280 5.89 -21.61 6.43
N PHE A 281 6.29 -20.91 7.47
CA PHE A 281 7.65 -20.84 7.96
C PHE A 281 7.70 -21.09 9.46
N THR A 282 8.81 -21.63 9.97
CA THR A 282 9.04 -21.72 11.41
C THR A 282 10.36 -21.11 11.81
N PHE A 283 10.47 -20.55 13.01
CA PHE A 283 11.73 -20.01 13.51
C PHE A 283 11.84 -20.19 15.02
N PRO A 284 13.06 -20.41 15.56
CA PRO A 284 13.27 -20.48 16.99
C PRO A 284 13.30 -19.07 17.60
N ALA A 285 12.56 -18.86 18.68
CA ALA A 285 12.63 -17.64 19.47
C ALA A 285 12.85 -17.96 20.96
N LEU A 286 13.44 -17.01 21.68
CA LEU A 286 13.68 -17.11 23.12
C LEU A 286 12.84 -16.06 23.85
N ALA A 287 12.30 -16.43 25.00
CA ALA A 287 11.45 -15.56 25.79
C ALA A 287 12.18 -14.27 26.19
N GLY A 288 11.52 -13.12 26.01
CA GLY A 288 12.08 -11.80 26.33
C GLY A 288 13.22 -11.36 25.41
N ARG A 289 13.36 -11.98 24.23
CA ARG A 289 14.23 -11.50 23.15
C ARG A 289 13.36 -11.13 21.96
N ALA A 290 13.08 -9.84 21.82
CA ALA A 290 12.27 -9.33 20.73
C ALA A 290 12.86 -9.69 19.36
N VAL A 291 11.97 -9.87 18.39
CA VAL A 291 12.31 -10.08 16.98
C VAL A 291 11.39 -9.23 16.12
N VAL A 292 11.92 -8.74 14.99
CA VAL A 292 11.10 -8.12 13.95
C VAL A 292 10.84 -9.16 12.88
N ILE A 293 9.57 -9.42 12.60
CA ILE A 293 9.13 -10.24 11.48
C ILE A 293 8.72 -9.30 10.36
N MET A 294 9.12 -9.59 9.14
CA MET A 294 8.77 -8.75 8.00
C MET A 294 8.52 -9.55 6.74
N ALA A 295 7.39 -9.30 6.10
CA ALA A 295 7.05 -9.75 4.77
C ALA A 295 7.03 -8.55 3.81
N LEU A 296 7.68 -8.66 2.67
CA LEU A 296 7.71 -7.62 1.63
C LEU A 296 7.19 -8.19 0.32
N SER A 297 6.35 -7.47 -0.41
CA SER A 297 5.98 -7.79 -1.78
C SER A 297 6.83 -6.99 -2.76
N PRO A 298 7.50 -7.63 -3.73
CA PRO A 298 8.23 -6.90 -4.77
C PRO A 298 7.30 -6.25 -5.82
N ALA A 299 5.99 -6.51 -5.77
CA ALA A 299 5.05 -6.07 -6.81
C ALA A 299 3.72 -5.64 -6.20
N GLU A 300 3.70 -4.55 -5.40
CA GLU A 300 2.51 -3.88 -4.79
C GLU A 300 1.39 -4.85 -4.38
N THR A 301 1.76 -6.08 -3.98
CA THR A 301 0.80 -7.12 -3.68
C THR A 301 0.56 -7.01 -2.20
N ASP A 302 -0.65 -6.67 -1.86
CA ASP A 302 -1.13 -6.68 -0.48
C ASP A 302 -0.87 -8.06 0.15
N LEU A 303 -0.10 -8.08 1.23
CA LEU A 303 0.31 -9.28 1.94
C LEU A 303 -0.44 -9.36 3.27
N THR A 304 -0.69 -10.58 3.72
CA THR A 304 -1.18 -10.87 5.05
C THR A 304 -0.13 -11.68 5.80
N LEU A 305 0.03 -11.39 7.08
CA LEU A 305 0.99 -12.07 7.96
C LEU A 305 0.24 -12.66 9.16
N ARG A 306 0.40 -13.96 9.40
CA ARG A 306 -0.17 -14.66 10.55
C ARG A 306 0.93 -15.28 11.39
N ILE A 307 0.89 -15.03 12.70
CA ILE A 307 1.94 -15.46 13.61
C ILE A 307 1.33 -16.40 14.65
N PHE A 308 1.99 -17.54 14.87
CA PHE A 308 1.55 -18.56 15.80
C PHE A 308 2.62 -18.83 16.86
N ASP A 309 2.17 -19.04 18.10
CA ASP A 309 3.00 -19.43 19.22
C ASP A 309 3.53 -20.88 19.08
N PRO A 310 4.45 -21.32 19.95
CA PRO A 310 4.95 -22.70 19.93
C PRO A 310 3.94 -23.77 20.30
N GLN A 311 2.74 -23.40 20.76
CA GLN A 311 1.63 -24.30 21.00
C GLN A 311 0.69 -24.41 19.78
N GLY A 312 0.92 -23.60 18.74
CA GLY A 312 0.14 -23.53 17.52
C GLY A 312 -1.09 -22.63 17.62
N ASN A 313 -1.21 -21.81 18.68
CA ASN A 313 -2.27 -20.80 18.75
C ASN A 313 -1.85 -19.59 17.91
N GLU A 314 -2.80 -19.02 17.18
CA GLU A 314 -2.60 -17.73 16.50
C GLU A 314 -2.48 -16.63 17.55
N MET A 315 -1.41 -15.85 17.46
CA MET A 315 -1.17 -14.68 18.29
C MET A 315 -1.62 -13.41 17.60
N GLU A 316 -1.37 -13.32 16.30
CA GLU A 316 -1.62 -12.11 15.51
C GLU A 316 -2.00 -12.44 14.06
N TYR A 317 -2.86 -11.59 13.50
CA TYR A 317 -3.20 -11.48 12.08
C TYR A 317 -2.98 -10.03 11.66
N ILE A 318 -2.11 -9.82 10.67
CA ILE A 318 -1.67 -8.50 10.22
C ILE A 318 -2.02 -8.37 8.74
N ASP A 319 -2.66 -7.26 8.44
CA ASP A 319 -3.31 -6.89 7.18
C ASP A 319 -3.53 -5.37 7.26
N SER A 320 -2.43 -4.66 7.54
CA SER A 320 -2.47 -3.27 8.01
C SER A 320 -2.29 -2.28 6.87
N HIS A 321 -1.58 -2.66 5.80
CA HIS A 321 -1.13 -1.71 4.80
C HIS A 321 -1.72 -2.06 3.43
N PHE A 322 -2.94 -1.57 3.18
CA PHE A 322 -3.61 -1.71 1.89
C PHE A 322 -2.76 -1.14 0.76
N GLY A 323 -2.23 -2.01 -0.10
CA GLY A 323 -1.48 -1.63 -1.29
C GLY A 323 -0.02 -1.26 -1.05
N GLU A 324 0.46 -1.31 0.19
CA GLU A 324 1.89 -1.15 0.44
C GLU A 324 2.64 -2.47 0.25
N THR A 325 3.94 -2.33 0.01
CA THR A 325 4.80 -3.46 -0.26
C THR A 325 5.27 -4.19 1.00
N ALA A 326 4.78 -3.88 2.20
CA ALA A 326 5.34 -4.38 3.45
C ALA A 326 4.31 -4.71 4.53
N GLU A 327 4.51 -5.83 5.21
CA GLU A 327 3.89 -6.14 6.50
C GLU A 327 4.96 -6.49 7.51
N TYR A 328 4.83 -6.00 8.74
CA TYR A 328 5.82 -6.24 9.79
C TYR A 328 5.18 -6.40 11.16
N TYR A 329 5.94 -7.01 12.08
CA TYR A 329 5.54 -7.17 13.46
C TYR A 329 6.73 -7.23 14.41
N LEU A 330 6.67 -6.43 15.47
CA LEU A 330 7.57 -6.55 16.61
C LEU A 330 7.04 -7.61 17.58
N LEU A 331 7.60 -8.82 17.53
CA LEU A 331 7.25 -9.89 18.45
C LEU A 331 8.18 -9.85 19.68
N ASP A 332 7.60 -9.74 20.88
CA ASP A 332 8.27 -10.08 22.14
C ASP A 332 7.83 -11.50 22.60
N PRO A 333 8.62 -12.55 22.35
CA PRO A 333 8.21 -13.92 22.63
C PRO A 333 7.93 -14.14 24.12
N ALA A 334 6.71 -14.58 24.46
CA ALA A 334 6.34 -14.90 25.84
C ALA A 334 6.94 -16.23 26.35
N ALA A 335 7.40 -17.10 25.45
CA ALA A 335 7.96 -18.41 25.77
C ALA A 335 9.07 -18.82 24.79
N ASP A 336 10.02 -19.61 25.25
CA ASP A 336 10.97 -20.26 24.36
C ASP A 336 10.24 -21.27 23.47
N GLY A 337 10.58 -21.30 22.18
CA GLY A 337 10.05 -22.34 21.30
C GLY A 337 10.20 -22.03 19.82
N GLU A 338 9.61 -22.92 19.02
CA GLU A 338 9.51 -22.76 17.58
C GLU A 338 8.19 -22.05 17.26
N TYR A 339 8.29 -20.81 16.82
CA TYR A 339 7.16 -20.02 16.35
C TYR A 339 6.90 -20.32 14.87
N ARG A 340 5.67 -20.07 14.42
CA ARG A 340 5.30 -20.27 13.01
C ARG A 340 4.74 -18.99 12.42
N ILE A 341 5.12 -18.71 11.19
CA ILE A 341 4.64 -17.59 10.40
C ILE A 341 3.93 -18.17 9.16
N GLU A 342 2.81 -17.58 8.78
CA GLU A 342 2.18 -17.80 7.48
C GLU A 342 2.13 -16.46 6.73
N VAL A 343 2.63 -16.43 5.49
CA VAL A 343 2.58 -15.27 4.59
C VAL A 343 1.70 -15.64 3.40
N ALA A 344 0.75 -14.79 3.05
CA ALA A 344 -0.07 -14.97 1.85
C ALA A 344 -0.43 -13.62 1.24
N PRO A 345 -0.57 -13.50 -0.09
CA PRO A 345 -1.24 -12.34 -0.64
C PRO A 345 -2.69 -12.30 -0.15
N TYR A 346 -3.22 -11.09 0.09
CA TYR A 346 -4.62 -10.90 0.47
C TYR A 346 -5.56 -11.56 -0.54
N SER A 347 -5.27 -11.39 -1.84
CA SER A 347 -5.99 -12.04 -2.93
C SER A 347 -5.05 -12.59 -4.01
N GLY A 348 -5.49 -13.65 -4.69
CA GLY A 348 -4.76 -14.21 -5.84
C GLY A 348 -3.43 -14.89 -5.49
N GLU A 349 -2.43 -14.63 -6.33
CA GLU A 349 -1.07 -15.16 -6.22
C GLU A 349 -0.09 -13.98 -6.17
N GLY A 350 0.98 -14.12 -5.39
CA GLY A 350 1.96 -13.06 -5.21
C GLY A 350 3.33 -13.63 -4.87
N ASN A 351 4.37 -12.88 -5.21
CA ASN A 351 5.72 -13.13 -4.70
C ASN A 351 5.90 -12.33 -3.41
N PHE A 352 6.74 -12.84 -2.51
CA PHE A 352 7.10 -12.14 -1.30
C PHE A 352 8.57 -12.41 -0.93
N MET A 353 9.10 -11.56 -0.07
CA MET A 353 10.30 -11.78 0.73
C MET A 353 9.88 -11.84 2.19
N ILE A 354 10.45 -12.72 3.00
CA ILE A 354 10.18 -12.85 4.43
C ILE A 354 11.49 -12.92 5.20
N GLY A 355 11.58 -12.20 6.30
CA GLY A 355 12.73 -12.22 7.21
C GLY A 355 12.28 -12.20 8.67
N VAL A 356 13.13 -12.75 9.54
CA VAL A 356 13.01 -12.58 10.99
C VAL A 356 14.35 -12.08 11.52
N LEU A 357 14.35 -10.91 12.15
CA LEU A 357 15.54 -10.29 12.67
C LEU A 357 15.56 -10.34 14.19
N GLY A 358 16.67 -10.83 14.74
CA GLY A 358 16.86 -10.88 16.17
C GLY A 358 17.27 -9.52 16.72
N LEU A 359 16.53 -8.98 17.70
CA LEU A 359 16.84 -7.69 18.33
C LEU A 359 17.68 -7.82 19.61
N ALA A 360 18.39 -8.94 19.80
CA ALA A 360 19.16 -9.16 21.02
C ALA A 360 20.43 -8.29 21.07
N ASP A 361 20.84 -7.85 22.27
CA ASP A 361 22.09 -7.11 22.55
C ASP A 361 23.38 -7.75 21.98
N ASP A 362 23.32 -9.04 21.61
CA ASP A 362 24.42 -9.83 21.07
C ASP A 362 24.25 -10.25 19.60
N ALA A 363 23.19 -9.78 18.92
CA ALA A 363 23.03 -9.96 17.49
C ALA A 363 24.05 -9.08 16.72
N PRO A 364 24.47 -9.49 15.51
CA PRO A 364 25.29 -8.63 14.65
C PRO A 364 24.54 -7.38 14.14
N GLY A 365 23.25 -7.22 14.47
CA GLY A 365 22.51 -5.97 14.34
C GLY A 365 22.92 -4.94 15.39
N ILE A 366 23.06 -3.69 14.99
CA ILE A 366 23.36 -2.62 15.93
C ILE A 366 22.03 -2.20 16.56
N LEU A 367 21.76 -2.68 17.78
CA LEU A 367 20.71 -2.10 18.60
C LEU A 367 21.16 -0.70 19.03
N LEU A 368 20.66 0.33 18.36
CA LEU A 368 20.80 1.72 18.76
C LEU A 368 19.53 2.12 19.52
N THR A 369 19.36 1.56 20.72
CA THR A 369 18.41 2.11 21.69
C THR A 369 19.02 3.38 22.28
N ASP A 370 19.09 4.44 21.48
CA ASP A 370 19.08 5.79 22.04
C ASP A 370 17.71 6.34 21.67
N ALA A 371 16.86 6.49 22.68
CA ALA A 371 15.65 7.29 22.58
C ALA A 371 16.12 8.74 22.43
N ASP A 372 16.54 9.09 21.22
CA ASP A 372 16.98 10.43 20.93
C ASP A 372 15.72 11.26 20.70
N THR A 373 15.69 12.42 21.34
CA THR A 373 14.63 13.39 21.10
C THR A 373 15.23 14.38 20.12
N THR A 374 14.78 14.29 18.88
CA THR A 374 15.06 15.24 17.82
C THR A 374 14.58 16.62 18.26
N ALA A 375 15.46 17.37 18.90
CA ALA A 375 15.28 18.81 19.06
C ALA A 375 15.51 19.48 17.70
N ASN A 376 14.59 19.29 16.75
CA ASN A 376 14.59 19.81 15.38
C ASN A 376 15.94 19.66 14.66
N GLY A 377 16.22 18.48 14.12
CA GLY A 377 17.33 18.26 13.20
C GLY A 377 17.60 16.79 12.91
N ALA A 378 18.13 16.53 11.71
CA ALA A 378 18.54 15.21 11.25
C ALA A 378 19.51 14.52 12.22
N ILE A 379 19.27 13.24 12.49
CA ILE A 379 20.22 12.36 13.17
C ILE A 379 20.84 11.41 12.13
N GLU A 380 22.16 11.36 12.10
CA GLU A 380 22.91 10.52 11.15
C GLU A 380 23.52 9.30 11.86
N TYR A 381 23.26 8.11 11.32
CA TYR A 381 23.85 6.85 11.74
C TYR A 381 24.73 6.28 10.62
N THR A 382 25.97 5.91 10.94
CA THR A 382 26.84 5.23 9.97
C THR A 382 26.63 3.72 10.03
N LEU A 383 26.29 3.12 8.89
CA LEU A 383 26.11 1.68 8.71
C LEU A 383 27.22 1.14 7.82
N THR A 384 27.67 -0.10 8.05
CA THR A 384 28.62 -0.77 7.17
C THR A 384 28.05 -2.14 6.80
N SER A 385 27.87 -2.41 5.51
CA SER A 385 27.42 -3.74 5.05
C SER A 385 28.52 -4.77 5.25
N GLY A 386 28.13 -5.98 5.66
CA GLY A 386 29.06 -7.10 5.86
C GLY A 386 29.48 -7.81 4.57
N GLY A 387 28.97 -7.37 3.41
CA GLY A 387 29.01 -8.09 2.13
C GLY A 387 27.66 -8.01 1.43
N ASP A 388 27.41 -8.95 0.53
CA ASP A 388 26.08 -9.10 -0.09
C ASP A 388 25.04 -9.47 0.97
N GLY A 389 23.92 -8.75 0.99
CA GLY A 389 22.92 -8.90 2.04
C GLY A 389 21.84 -7.82 1.95
N ALA A 390 21.21 -7.49 3.07
CA ALA A 390 20.28 -6.39 3.17
C ALA A 390 20.40 -5.69 4.52
N PHE A 391 20.13 -4.38 4.55
CA PHE A 391 19.72 -3.71 5.77
C PHE A 391 18.23 -3.86 5.94
N LEU A 392 17.83 -4.10 7.18
CA LEU A 392 16.50 -3.82 7.64
C LEU A 392 16.55 -2.82 8.78
N ILE A 393 15.81 -1.75 8.61
CA ILE A 393 15.71 -0.66 9.55
C ILE A 393 14.24 -0.57 9.92
N TYR A 394 13.96 -0.74 11.20
CA TYR A 394 12.63 -0.59 11.79
C TYR A 394 12.72 0.49 12.85
N MET A 395 11.85 1.49 12.78
CA MET A 395 11.72 2.51 13.80
C MET A 395 10.37 2.39 14.47
N ASP A 396 10.38 2.09 15.76
CA ASP A 396 9.17 2.21 16.58
C ASP A 396 9.06 3.67 17.01
N VAL A 397 8.01 4.34 16.54
CA VAL A 397 7.82 5.76 16.79
C VAL A 397 6.94 5.92 18.03
N GLU A 398 7.52 6.47 19.09
CA GLU A 398 6.74 6.88 20.26
C GLU A 398 6.19 8.30 20.06
N ASP A 399 5.03 8.57 20.64
CA ASP A 399 4.34 9.86 20.55
C ASP A 399 3.92 10.25 19.11
N GLU A 400 3.85 11.57 18.83
CA GLU A 400 3.37 12.15 17.57
C GLU A 400 4.55 12.42 16.60
N ALA A 401 5.68 11.67 16.69
CA ALA A 401 6.85 11.85 15.80
C ALA A 401 6.51 11.51 14.35
N ASP A 402 7.03 12.28 13.39
CA ASP A 402 6.80 12.09 11.96
C ASP A 402 8.17 12.01 11.29
N LEU A 403 8.62 10.77 11.09
CA LEU A 403 10.00 10.48 10.75
C LEU A 403 10.13 10.18 9.27
N THR A 404 11.25 10.60 8.70
CA THR A 404 11.69 10.12 7.38
C THR A 404 13.04 9.47 7.48
N LEU A 405 13.18 8.39 6.71
CA LEU A 405 14.39 7.60 6.63
C LEU A 405 15.03 7.80 5.27
N THR A 406 16.22 8.40 5.24
CA THR A 406 17.02 8.50 4.02
C THR A 406 18.29 7.69 4.17
N LEU A 407 18.48 6.67 3.33
CA LEU A 407 19.74 5.92 3.27
C LEU A 407 20.62 6.51 2.16
N LEU A 408 21.82 6.94 2.55
CA LEU A 408 22.84 7.48 1.66
C LEU A 408 23.99 6.47 1.49
N ASP A 409 24.56 6.36 0.30
CA ASP A 409 25.81 5.64 0.05
C ASP A 409 27.05 6.39 0.57
N ALA A 410 28.23 5.79 0.41
CA ALA A 410 29.51 6.38 0.84
C ALA A 410 29.87 7.70 0.13
N ASP A 411 29.29 7.98 -1.03
CA ASP A 411 29.47 9.22 -1.79
C ASP A 411 28.41 10.28 -1.42
N GLY A 412 27.44 9.93 -0.58
CA GLY A 412 26.35 10.79 -0.13
C GLY A 412 25.15 10.80 -1.07
N ASN A 413 25.04 9.86 -2.01
CA ASN A 413 23.86 9.73 -2.86
C ASN A 413 22.77 8.96 -2.13
N GLN A 414 21.52 9.42 -2.24
CA GLN A 414 20.36 8.68 -1.74
C GLN A 414 20.15 7.41 -2.53
N VAL A 415 20.11 6.28 -1.82
CA VAL A 415 19.89 4.93 -2.38
C VAL A 415 18.58 4.30 -1.91
N ALA A 416 18.01 4.79 -0.81
CA ALA A 416 16.66 4.47 -0.37
C ALA A 416 16.06 5.64 0.42
N TYR A 417 14.74 5.75 0.40
CA TYR A 417 13.96 6.73 1.14
C TYR A 417 12.64 6.11 1.58
N VAL A 418 12.23 6.36 2.81
CA VAL A 418 10.94 5.98 3.36
C VAL A 418 10.39 7.15 4.17
N ASP A 419 9.09 7.35 4.01
CA ASP A 419 8.28 8.36 4.64
C ASP A 419 6.88 7.76 4.70
N GLY A 420 6.52 7.21 5.86
CA GLY A 420 5.22 6.59 6.10
C GLY A 420 4.07 7.60 6.04
N GLY A 421 4.37 8.90 5.93
CA GLY A 421 3.40 9.96 5.69
C GLY A 421 2.53 10.31 6.89
N PHE A 422 2.57 9.52 7.98
CA PHE A 422 1.75 9.71 9.17
C PHE A 422 2.55 9.67 10.47
N SER A 423 2.30 10.66 11.32
CA SER A 423 2.92 10.74 12.63
C SER A 423 2.52 9.57 13.55
N GLY A 424 3.49 8.98 14.24
CA GLY A 424 3.30 7.90 15.20
C GLY A 424 3.20 6.52 14.55
N GLU A 425 3.31 6.42 13.23
CA GLU A 425 3.43 5.13 12.56
C GLU A 425 4.89 4.68 12.52
N PRO A 426 5.16 3.37 12.63
CA PRO A 426 6.51 2.86 12.55
C PRO A 426 7.10 3.03 11.14
N GLU A 427 8.35 3.50 11.05
CA GLU A 427 9.05 3.63 9.78
C GLU A 427 9.87 2.38 9.45
N VAL A 428 9.76 1.91 8.20
CA VAL A 428 10.40 0.67 7.76
C VAL A 428 11.17 0.84 6.46
N LEU A 429 12.50 0.70 6.54
CA LEU A 429 13.37 0.73 5.36
C LEU A 429 14.08 -0.61 5.16
N PHE A 430 13.87 -1.20 3.98
CA PHE A 430 14.61 -2.35 3.50
C PHE A 430 15.53 -1.94 2.34
N TYR A 431 16.80 -2.35 2.39
CA TYR A 431 17.74 -2.07 1.31
C TYR A 431 18.71 -3.23 1.07
N ALA A 432 18.70 -3.78 -0.14
CA ALA A 432 19.64 -4.80 -0.56
C ALA A 432 21.03 -4.18 -0.81
N THR A 433 22.06 -4.79 -0.22
CA THR A 433 23.46 -4.35 -0.30
C THR A 433 24.26 -5.29 -1.19
N SER A 434 25.22 -4.73 -1.94
CA SER A 434 26.21 -5.49 -2.70
C SER A 434 27.62 -5.16 -2.20
N GLY A 435 28.37 -6.21 -1.86
CA GLY A 435 29.70 -6.08 -1.28
C GLY A 435 29.75 -5.36 0.07
N ILE A 436 30.96 -5.04 0.51
CA ILE A 436 31.21 -4.28 1.74
C ILE A 436 31.26 -2.80 1.38
N ALA A 437 30.33 -2.02 1.93
CA ALA A 437 30.21 -0.58 1.73
C ALA A 437 29.73 0.14 3.00
N ASP A 438 30.10 1.40 3.14
CA ASP A 438 29.60 2.28 4.20
C ASP A 438 28.38 3.05 3.68
N TYR A 439 27.42 3.28 4.57
CA TYR A 439 26.18 3.99 4.33
C TYR A 439 25.93 4.97 5.47
N THR A 440 25.12 6.00 5.20
CA THR A 440 24.62 6.92 6.23
C THR A 440 23.10 6.86 6.23
N LEU A 441 22.51 6.39 7.32
CA LEU A 441 21.08 6.56 7.56
C LEU A 441 20.86 7.94 8.17
N VAL A 442 20.08 8.76 7.51
CA VAL A 442 19.60 10.04 8.01
C VAL A 442 18.16 9.83 8.47
N VAL A 443 17.91 10.14 9.73
CA VAL A 443 16.58 10.17 10.33
C VAL A 443 16.21 11.63 10.54
N ASP A 444 15.21 12.11 9.80
CA ASP A 444 14.69 13.47 9.91
C ASP A 444 13.31 13.43 10.57
N ASP A 445 13.07 14.29 11.56
CA ASP A 445 11.78 14.42 12.25
C ASP A 445 11.12 15.75 11.86
N TYR A 446 9.92 15.68 11.31
CA TYR A 446 9.10 16.84 10.95
C TYR A 446 8.27 17.37 12.11
N SER A 447 8.06 16.55 13.15
CA SER A 447 7.42 16.95 14.38
C SER A 447 8.43 16.84 15.52
N SER A 448 7.97 16.65 16.76
CA SER A 448 8.88 16.40 17.87
C SER A 448 8.37 15.17 18.60
N GLY A 449 9.14 14.10 18.58
CA GLY A 449 8.81 12.88 19.33
C GLY A 449 10.03 12.14 19.83
N SER A 450 9.80 10.93 20.31
CA SER A 450 10.85 9.94 20.61
C SER A 450 10.65 8.73 19.73
N TYR A 451 11.72 8.03 19.43
CA TYR A 451 11.65 6.80 18.66
C TYR A 451 12.68 5.81 19.19
N GLU A 452 12.44 4.54 18.91
CA GLU A 452 13.41 3.47 19.05
C GLU A 452 13.79 2.95 17.67
N ILE A 453 15.09 2.91 17.36
CA ILE A 453 15.58 2.41 16.08
C ILE A 453 16.23 1.04 16.23
N TYR A 454 15.83 0.14 15.34
CA TYR A 454 16.28 -1.23 15.25
C TYR A 454 16.92 -1.45 13.89
N ILE A 455 18.24 -1.68 13.87
CA ILE A 455 19.00 -1.89 12.63
C ILE A 455 19.59 -3.29 12.60
N GLY A 456 19.12 -4.09 11.65
CA GLY A 456 19.61 -5.43 11.39
C GLY A 456 20.29 -5.53 10.02
N GLY A 457 21.37 -6.32 9.96
CA GLY A 457 21.93 -6.79 8.71
C GLY A 457 21.48 -8.23 8.46
N ALA A 458 20.93 -8.51 7.29
CA ALA A 458 20.50 -9.85 6.92
C ALA A 458 21.27 -10.38 5.71
N GLU A 459 21.57 -11.68 5.70
CA GLU A 459 22.08 -12.36 4.51
C GLU A 459 20.90 -12.68 3.58
N LEU A 460 20.99 -12.28 2.30
CA LEU A 460 20.03 -12.71 1.29
C LEU A 460 20.31 -14.17 0.95
N VAL A 461 19.38 -15.06 1.25
CA VAL A 461 19.45 -16.46 0.85
C VAL A 461 18.46 -16.73 -0.27
N GLY A 462 18.93 -17.42 -1.30
CA GLY A 462 18.06 -17.93 -2.35
C GLY A 462 16.95 -18.82 -1.77
N PRO A 463 15.89 -19.10 -2.55
CA PRO A 463 14.75 -19.89 -2.10
C PRO A 463 15.23 -21.22 -1.50
N PRO A 464 14.60 -21.69 -0.41
CA PRO A 464 14.99 -22.94 0.20
C PRO A 464 14.88 -24.04 -0.86
N PRO A 465 15.83 -24.98 -0.95
CA PRO A 465 15.73 -26.06 -1.91
C PRO A 465 14.42 -26.79 -1.66
N VAL A 466 13.51 -26.75 -2.62
CA VAL A 466 12.20 -27.42 -2.56
C VAL A 466 12.49 -28.86 -2.19
N GLY A 467 12.01 -29.27 -1.01
CA GLY A 467 12.33 -30.55 -0.41
C GLY A 467 12.15 -31.67 -1.43
N GLY A 468 13.28 -32.23 -1.89
CA GLY A 468 13.27 -33.35 -2.81
C GLY A 468 12.44 -34.48 -2.21
N ASP A 469 11.43 -34.91 -2.98
CA ASP A 469 10.47 -35.97 -2.70
C ASP A 469 11.01 -37.00 -1.69
N ASN A 470 10.37 -37.06 -0.51
CA ASN A 470 10.71 -38.01 0.55
C ASN A 470 10.50 -39.43 -0.01
N GLY A 471 11.59 -40.02 -0.50
CA GLY A 471 11.61 -41.28 -1.24
C GLY A 471 10.75 -42.37 -0.60
N ASN A 472 9.53 -42.52 -1.11
CA ASN A 472 8.73 -43.71 -0.91
C ASN A 472 9.09 -44.71 -2.01
N GLY A 473 9.99 -45.64 -1.67
CA GLY A 473 10.41 -46.72 -2.55
C GLY A 473 9.22 -47.59 -2.98
N GLY A 474 8.81 -47.46 -4.25
CA GLY A 474 7.68 -48.19 -4.82
C GLY A 474 7.94 -48.71 -6.23
N SER A 475 8.55 -49.90 -6.30
CA SER A 475 8.34 -50.95 -7.32
C SER A 475 8.39 -50.61 -8.81
N THR A 476 9.45 -51.11 -9.46
CA THR A 476 9.55 -51.32 -10.92
C THR A 476 8.40 -52.17 -11.48
N GLY A 477 7.67 -51.63 -12.46
CA GLY A 477 6.72 -52.36 -13.31
C GLY A 477 6.71 -51.81 -14.73
N SER A 478 7.38 -52.52 -15.65
CA SER A 478 7.48 -52.21 -17.07
C SER A 478 6.40 -52.93 -17.88
N ALA A 479 5.71 -52.18 -18.75
CA ALA A 479 5.07 -52.55 -20.04
C ALA A 479 4.15 -51.37 -20.42
N GLY A 480 4.11 -50.76 -21.61
CA GLY A 480 4.57 -51.11 -22.94
C GLY A 480 3.51 -50.64 -23.94
N GLY A 481 3.85 -49.71 -24.85
CA GLY A 481 3.23 -49.41 -26.15
C GLY A 481 1.77 -48.92 -26.21
N ASP A 482 1.52 -47.75 -26.79
CA ASP A 482 1.30 -47.58 -28.24
C ASP A 482 1.09 -46.09 -28.58
N GLY A 483 1.52 -45.70 -29.79
CA GLY A 483 1.55 -44.31 -30.25
C GLY A 483 0.18 -43.70 -30.56
N SER A 484 0.08 -42.40 -30.36
CA SER A 484 -0.93 -41.56 -31.01
C SER A 484 -0.45 -40.11 -31.15
N ALA A 485 -0.60 -39.61 -32.38
CA ALA A 485 -0.61 -38.24 -32.89
C ALA A 485 0.07 -37.10 -32.09
N ILE A 486 1.08 -36.49 -32.72
CA ILE A 486 1.54 -35.12 -32.48
C ILE A 486 0.36 -34.18 -32.77
N ALA A 487 -0.21 -33.60 -31.72
CA ALA A 487 -1.01 -32.39 -31.78
C ALA A 487 -0.14 -31.27 -31.22
N ALA A 488 0.16 -30.28 -32.06
CA ALA A 488 0.99 -29.14 -31.73
C ALA A 488 0.22 -28.18 -30.80
N SER A 489 0.67 -28.08 -29.56
CA SER A 489 1.16 -26.84 -28.94
C SER A 489 1.87 -27.25 -27.66
N ASP A 490 3.11 -27.74 -27.79
CA ASP A 490 3.98 -27.87 -26.62
C ASP A 490 4.18 -26.44 -26.10
N ALA A 491 3.73 -26.18 -24.87
CA ALA A 491 3.93 -24.91 -24.20
C ALA A 491 5.44 -24.67 -24.12
N PHE A 492 5.88 -23.59 -24.78
CA PHE A 492 7.26 -23.14 -24.72
C PHE A 492 7.53 -22.73 -23.27
N ASN A 493 8.38 -23.48 -22.56
CA ASN A 493 8.74 -23.20 -21.17
C ASN A 493 9.99 -22.32 -21.20
N THR A 494 9.83 -21.02 -20.98
CA THR A 494 10.93 -20.07 -20.95
C THR A 494 11.11 -19.62 -19.50
N ASP A 495 12.32 -19.79 -18.95
CA ASP A 495 12.69 -19.23 -17.63
C ASP A 495 12.73 -17.69 -17.64
N TYR A 496 12.43 -17.08 -18.79
CA TYR A 496 12.31 -15.64 -18.97
C TYR A 496 10.86 -15.26 -19.30
N PRO A 497 10.33 -14.20 -18.66
CA PRO A 497 9.02 -13.68 -18.97
C PRO A 497 8.96 -13.19 -20.43
N VAL A 498 7.85 -13.47 -21.10
CA VAL A 498 7.60 -13.03 -22.47
C VAL A 498 6.41 -12.09 -22.44
N ILE A 499 6.51 -10.97 -23.14
CA ILE A 499 5.43 -10.00 -23.28
C ILE A 499 4.19 -10.62 -23.96
N ASP A 500 3.01 -10.22 -23.49
CA ASP A 500 1.74 -10.69 -24.02
C ASP A 500 1.58 -10.36 -25.51
N GLY A 501 1.17 -11.35 -26.30
CA GLY A 501 1.04 -11.22 -27.75
C GLY A 501 2.30 -11.55 -28.56
N ALA A 502 3.37 -12.02 -27.90
CA ALA A 502 4.53 -12.61 -28.57
C ALA A 502 4.15 -13.88 -29.37
N THR A 503 4.64 -13.97 -30.61
CA THR A 503 4.47 -15.09 -31.53
C THR A 503 5.80 -15.47 -32.17
N ASP A 504 5.85 -16.55 -32.95
CA ASP A 504 7.02 -16.94 -33.75
C ASP A 504 8.34 -17.10 -32.96
N PHE A 505 8.28 -17.85 -31.87
CA PHE A 505 9.43 -18.19 -31.03
C PHE A 505 10.49 -19.00 -31.78
N ILE A 506 11.74 -18.53 -31.76
CA ILE A 506 12.91 -19.18 -32.33
C ILE A 506 14.00 -19.18 -31.26
N GLU A 507 14.40 -20.35 -30.80
CA GLU A 507 15.55 -20.52 -29.91
C GLU A 507 16.86 -20.32 -30.70
N ILE A 508 17.73 -19.44 -30.21
CA ILE A 508 19.05 -19.14 -30.81
C ILE A 508 20.11 -19.19 -29.71
N GLY A 509 20.79 -20.33 -29.58
CA GLY A 509 21.81 -20.51 -28.53
C GLY A 509 21.15 -20.60 -27.14
N THR A 510 21.51 -19.70 -26.23
CA THR A 510 20.89 -19.56 -24.91
C THR A 510 19.77 -18.50 -24.87
N GLY A 511 19.48 -17.86 -26.01
CA GLY A 511 18.45 -16.82 -26.12
C GLY A 511 17.24 -17.26 -26.92
N ILE A 512 16.16 -16.49 -26.80
CA ILE A 512 14.91 -16.70 -27.54
C ILE A 512 14.61 -15.43 -28.33
N ASN A 513 14.38 -15.59 -29.63
CA ASN A 513 13.77 -14.58 -30.47
C ASN A 513 12.27 -14.84 -30.57
N TYR A 514 11.46 -13.80 -30.54
CA TYR A 514 10.05 -13.87 -30.87
C TYR A 514 9.67 -12.60 -31.64
N SER A 515 8.51 -12.63 -32.29
CA SER A 515 7.91 -11.48 -32.96
C SER A 515 6.74 -10.98 -32.13
N ILE A 516 6.56 -9.66 -32.02
CA ILE A 516 5.36 -9.09 -31.41
C ILE A 516 4.79 -8.01 -32.33
N ALA A 517 3.47 -8.04 -32.51
CA ALA A 517 2.77 -7.06 -33.32
C ALA A 517 2.07 -6.03 -32.43
N ASN A 518 2.08 -4.76 -32.85
CA ASN A 518 1.40 -3.65 -32.17
C ASN A 518 1.96 -3.26 -30.80
N VAL A 519 3.20 -3.65 -30.49
CA VAL A 519 3.93 -3.15 -29.33
C VAL A 519 5.19 -2.44 -29.83
N SER A 520 5.41 -1.23 -29.35
CA SER A 520 6.58 -0.43 -29.67
C SER A 520 7.83 -1.00 -29.00
N LEU A 521 9.00 -0.70 -29.56
CA LEU A 521 10.28 -1.09 -28.97
C LEU A 521 10.51 -0.52 -27.57
N SER A 522 9.95 0.65 -27.25
CA SER A 522 9.99 1.23 -25.90
C SER A 522 9.18 0.40 -24.90
N GLU A 523 7.97 -0.01 -25.27
CA GLU A 523 7.13 -0.86 -24.41
C GLU A 523 7.77 -2.24 -24.17
N VAL A 524 8.41 -2.83 -25.19
CA VAL A 524 9.18 -4.08 -25.02
C VAL A 524 10.37 -3.88 -24.07
N ALA A 525 11.07 -2.75 -24.18
CA ALA A 525 12.21 -2.44 -23.30
C ALA A 525 11.77 -2.18 -21.86
N GLU A 526 10.67 -1.45 -21.65
CA GLU A 526 10.07 -1.20 -20.32
C GLU A 526 9.61 -2.50 -19.67
N PHE A 527 8.94 -3.38 -20.42
CA PHE A 527 8.57 -4.71 -19.94
C PHE A 527 9.78 -5.47 -19.41
N TYR A 528 10.88 -5.55 -20.17
CA TYR A 528 12.05 -6.29 -19.71
C TYR A 528 12.85 -5.59 -18.62
N ARG A 529 12.83 -4.26 -18.56
CA ARG A 529 13.41 -3.52 -17.42
C ARG A 529 12.68 -3.84 -16.12
N TYR A 530 11.35 -3.81 -16.17
CA TYR A 530 10.51 -4.20 -15.04
C TYR A 530 10.78 -5.64 -14.62
N GLN A 531 10.88 -6.57 -15.57
CA GLN A 531 11.18 -7.97 -15.24
C GLN A 531 12.61 -8.15 -14.69
N ALA A 532 13.58 -7.39 -15.19
CA ALA A 532 14.95 -7.43 -14.67
C ALA A 532 15.06 -6.83 -13.26
N SER A 533 14.32 -5.75 -12.97
CA SER A 533 14.29 -5.15 -11.62
C SER A 533 13.67 -6.10 -10.60
N LEU A 534 12.62 -6.84 -10.97
CA LEU A 534 12.05 -7.90 -10.12
C LEU A 534 13.05 -9.02 -9.78
N LEU A 535 14.07 -9.22 -10.62
CA LEU A 535 15.12 -10.22 -10.41
C LEU A 535 16.38 -9.65 -9.75
N GLY A 536 16.36 -8.39 -9.30
CA GLY A 536 17.52 -7.74 -8.67
C GLY A 536 18.70 -7.53 -9.63
N LEU A 537 18.47 -7.61 -10.94
CA LEU A 537 19.52 -7.40 -11.94
C LEU A 537 19.69 -5.89 -12.14
N THR A 538 20.91 -5.39 -11.96
CA THR A 538 21.24 -3.98 -12.22
C THR A 538 21.53 -3.77 -13.70
N GLU A 539 20.90 -2.76 -14.31
CA GLU A 539 21.07 -2.48 -15.74
C GLU A 539 22.50 -1.97 -16.00
N ARG A 540 23.30 -2.71 -16.78
CA ARG A 540 24.35 -2.09 -17.59
C ARG A 540 23.88 -2.06 -19.04
N THR A 541 23.62 -0.86 -19.56
CA THR A 541 23.11 -0.70 -20.93
C THR A 541 24.11 -1.24 -21.96
N VAL A 542 23.84 -2.42 -22.52
CA VAL A 542 24.20 -2.73 -23.92
C VAL A 542 22.93 -3.14 -24.66
N THR A 543 22.10 -2.14 -24.95
CA THR A 543 21.10 -2.24 -26.01
C THR A 543 21.85 -2.15 -27.34
N THR A 544 22.25 -3.29 -27.93
CA THR A 544 22.74 -3.24 -29.32
C THR A 544 21.52 -3.25 -30.23
N PHE A 545 21.23 -2.10 -30.86
CA PHE A 545 20.28 -2.03 -31.96
C PHE A 545 20.91 -2.74 -33.17
N ILE A 546 20.36 -3.90 -33.53
CA ILE A 546 20.82 -4.65 -34.71
C ILE A 546 20.14 -4.09 -35.97
N SER A 547 18.88 -3.64 -35.84
CA SER A 547 18.12 -2.91 -36.88
C SER A 547 16.92 -2.17 -36.27
N ASP A 548 16.16 -1.44 -37.10
CA ASP A 548 14.94 -0.70 -36.72
C ASP A 548 13.85 -1.58 -36.08
N ASP A 549 13.95 -2.91 -36.23
CA ASP A 549 13.00 -3.91 -35.74
C ASP A 549 13.65 -4.99 -34.82
N VAL A 550 14.92 -4.83 -34.43
CA VAL A 550 15.65 -5.86 -33.64
C VAL A 550 16.54 -5.21 -32.57
N VAL A 551 16.25 -5.55 -31.31
CA VAL A 551 17.04 -5.17 -30.14
C VAL A 551 17.62 -6.40 -29.47
N ASN A 552 18.89 -6.33 -29.12
CA ASN A 552 19.53 -7.32 -28.25
C ASN A 552 19.63 -6.74 -26.84
N LEU A 553 19.01 -7.41 -25.87
CA LEU A 553 19.09 -7.08 -24.44
C LEU A 553 20.03 -8.10 -23.78
N VAL A 554 21.10 -7.61 -23.16
CA VAL A 554 22.03 -8.43 -22.38
C VAL A 554 21.92 -8.00 -20.94
N PHE A 555 21.60 -8.94 -20.06
CA PHE A 555 21.61 -8.77 -18.62
C PHE A 555 22.78 -9.59 -18.07
N ASP A 556 23.65 -9.00 -17.26
CA ASP A 556 24.70 -9.77 -16.58
C ASP A 556 24.03 -10.61 -15.47
N GLY A 557 24.23 -11.92 -15.50
CA GLY A 557 24.06 -12.76 -14.32
C GLY A 557 25.25 -12.54 -13.39
N ALA A 558 25.06 -12.73 -12.08
CA ALA A 558 26.14 -12.77 -11.11
C ALA A 558 27.33 -13.57 -11.66
N ASP A 559 28.53 -12.97 -11.69
CA ASP A 559 29.77 -13.64 -12.08
C ASP A 559 29.88 -15.00 -11.36
N GLU A 560 30.22 -16.06 -12.11
CA GLU A 560 30.52 -17.41 -11.57
C GLU A 560 31.57 -17.44 -10.45
#